data_AF-A0A415S0B9-F1
#
_entry.id   AF-A0A415S0B9-F1
#
_cell.length_a   1.000
_cell.length_b   1.000
_cell.length_c   1.000
_cell.angle_alpha   90.00
_cell.angle_beta   90.00
_cell.angle_gamma   90.00
#
_symmetry.space_group_name_H-M   'P 1'
#
loop_
_entity.id
_entity.type
_entity.pdbx_description
1 polymer ?
#
loop_
_entity_poly.entity_id
_entity_poly.type
_entity_poly.pdbx_seq_one_letter_code
_entity_poly.pdbx_strand_id
1 'polypeptide(L)'
;MVCAVYHDMHDDDSGMWTKKNPEKKKLEKAEQKETEFKDRESLKLSLFTVYYPKAWNYDKENMKKDEEYSYVRFFDGDTADGSENVISIEATKEDSYTYRKSLIAFGVDLEAYAEGKMDTVTIGNAEYTAMPESNSIEKTYMYRYEQSGTSYDIRVKGQEIDDSDKELLEGIVLKLEDEGNKDAPWPWKGEPLEPVLAEQMVGSYTIVPEYIPFKEAQGVMQIMDHQFVKQGNQVFHLLENKLDTYEYSESGLEFVSSMELDDDFEYLSGDSSGMLYLSPGIGDVIGVKDGKKALQTTVDGDLNMHPSGEWGISFWVNSDTQKIANQGGNLTAEPWILTGLNDDEERKGLFSMIDDVQITNSHIMVAGSMAVEDEGTKIVVYDYDGNQLLKLGGEDISSPDKLGSITGMAETENGFVAADGNMREIQFWAKDGTHVGAISTEDIFGVSYPWLEDMQLLDDGSLLIMLTQERDDGSANELMFFRLTGF
;
A
#
# COMPACT_ATOMS: atom_id res chain seq x y z
N MET A 1 -46.81 -35.50 56.73
CA MET A 1 -45.84 -36.05 57.71
C MET A 1 -44.47 -35.68 57.13
N VAL A 2 -43.70 -34.71 57.61
CA VAL A 2 -43.59 -33.91 58.84
C VAL A 2 -42.96 -32.57 58.35
N CYS A 3 -43.57 -31.40 58.59
CA CYS A 3 -43.09 -30.31 59.49
C CYS A 3 -41.54 -30.22 59.63
N ALA A 4 -40.83 -29.10 59.72
CA ALA A 4 -41.00 -27.65 59.80
C ALA A 4 -39.57 -27.11 59.47
N VAL A 5 -39.31 -25.85 59.12
CA VAL A 5 -39.20 -24.71 60.06
C VAL A 5 -39.31 -23.41 59.26
N TYR A 6 -40.27 -22.60 59.71
CA TYR A 6 -40.44 -21.17 59.48
C TYR A 6 -39.20 -20.38 59.90
N HIS A 7 -38.84 -19.35 59.13
CA HIS A 7 -38.62 -18.02 59.70
C HIS A 7 -39.15 -16.97 58.72
N ASP A 8 -40.05 -16.15 59.25
CA ASP A 8 -40.64 -14.96 58.64
C ASP A 8 -39.58 -13.95 58.20
N MET A 9 -39.89 -13.20 57.14
CA MET A 9 -39.66 -11.75 57.15
C MET A 9 -40.70 -11.08 56.25
N HIS A 10 -41.57 -10.31 56.90
CA HIS A 10 -42.52 -9.36 56.35
C HIS A 10 -41.81 -8.17 55.67
N ASP A 11 -42.52 -7.58 54.71
CA ASP A 11 -42.29 -6.28 54.07
C ASP A 11 -41.91 -5.15 55.06
N ASP A 12 -40.90 -4.35 54.75
CA ASP A 12 -41.04 -3.02 54.12
C ASP A 12 -39.67 -2.28 54.03
N ASP A 13 -39.65 -1.22 53.23
CA ASP A 13 -38.63 -0.14 53.10
C ASP A 13 -37.51 -0.25 52.03
N SER A 14 -37.88 0.33 50.88
CA SER A 14 -37.14 1.40 50.18
C SER A 14 -35.66 1.18 49.84
N GLY A 15 -35.40 0.80 48.59
CA GLY A 15 -34.11 0.92 47.94
C GLY A 15 -34.26 1.33 46.48
N MET A 16 -34.41 2.64 46.24
CA MET A 16 -34.34 3.25 44.91
C MET A 16 -33.00 2.88 44.23
N TRP A 17 -33.00 1.90 43.34
CA TRP A 17 -31.95 1.77 42.33
C TRP A 17 -32.20 2.81 41.25
N THR A 18 -31.68 4.01 41.48
CA THR A 18 -31.58 5.03 40.45
C THR A 18 -30.60 4.56 39.38
N LYS A 19 -31.11 4.20 38.19
CA LYS A 19 -30.29 4.21 36.97
C LYS A 19 -29.74 5.64 36.82
N LYS A 20 -28.49 5.86 37.21
CA LYS A 20 -27.82 7.16 36.99
C LYS A 20 -27.79 7.42 35.48
N ASN A 21 -28.41 8.52 35.06
CA ASN A 21 -28.50 8.98 33.68
C ASN A 21 -27.08 9.10 33.08
N PRO A 22 -26.76 8.49 31.92
CA PRO A 22 -25.45 8.58 31.29
C PRO A 22 -24.98 10.02 31.08
N GLU A 23 -25.91 10.93 30.75
CA GLU A 23 -25.65 12.37 30.62
C GLU A 23 -25.14 13.00 31.92
N LYS A 24 -25.65 12.56 33.08
CA LYS A 24 -25.22 13.08 34.39
C LYS A 24 -23.80 12.63 34.73
N LYS A 25 -23.37 11.45 34.28
CA LYS A 25 -21.98 10.98 34.39
C LYS A 25 -21.03 11.72 33.43
N LYS A 26 -21.47 12.03 32.20
CA LYS A 26 -20.70 12.86 31.25
C LYS A 26 -20.49 14.28 31.81
N LEU A 27 -21.55 14.90 32.35
CA LEU A 27 -21.51 16.22 32.99
C LEU A 27 -20.63 16.24 34.25
N GLU A 28 -20.78 15.28 35.16
CA GLU A 28 -19.94 15.19 36.37
C GLU A 28 -18.46 15.02 36.02
N LYS A 29 -18.09 14.23 35.00
CA LYS A 29 -16.69 14.08 34.55
C LYS A 29 -16.13 15.34 33.88
N ALA A 30 -16.93 16.04 33.08
CA ALA A 30 -16.52 17.28 32.42
C ALA A 30 -16.29 18.41 33.44
N GLU A 31 -17.20 18.55 34.41
CA GLU A 31 -17.05 19.50 35.52
C GLU A 31 -15.81 19.16 36.38
N GLN A 32 -15.52 17.87 36.59
CA GLN A 32 -14.35 17.44 37.37
C GLN A 32 -13.03 17.82 36.68
N LYS A 33 -12.93 17.68 35.34
CA LYS A 33 -11.74 18.10 34.57
C LYS A 33 -11.57 19.61 34.48
N GLU A 34 -12.65 20.38 34.33
CA GLU A 34 -12.58 21.85 34.42
C GLU A 34 -12.15 22.32 35.83
N THR A 35 -12.40 21.50 36.86
CA THR A 35 -11.98 21.80 38.22
C THR A 35 -10.49 21.54 38.47
N GLU A 36 -9.90 20.62 37.70
CA GLU A 36 -8.50 20.17 37.80
C GLU A 36 -7.52 21.17 37.17
N PHE A 37 -7.90 21.84 36.07
CA PHE A 37 -7.03 22.75 35.31
C PHE A 37 -7.41 24.24 35.44
N LYS A 38 -7.93 24.67 36.59
CA LYS A 38 -8.50 26.03 36.79
C LYS A 38 -7.51 27.18 36.58
N ASP A 39 -6.22 26.91 36.66
CA ASP A 39 -5.12 27.85 36.50
C ASP A 39 -4.59 27.93 35.06
N ARG A 40 -5.08 27.06 34.16
CA ARG A 40 -4.68 26.96 32.75
C ARG A 40 -5.68 27.66 31.82
N GLU A 41 -5.23 28.02 30.63
CA GLU A 41 -6.11 28.45 29.54
C GLU A 41 -6.72 27.23 28.85
N SER A 42 -7.86 27.39 28.17
CA SER A 42 -8.55 26.28 27.51
C SER A 42 -8.81 26.58 26.04
N LEU A 43 -8.48 25.64 25.16
CA LEU A 43 -8.82 25.66 23.75
C LEU A 43 -9.72 24.46 23.42
N LYS A 44 -10.97 24.74 23.02
CA LYS A 44 -11.96 23.71 22.69
C LYS A 44 -12.06 23.51 21.17
N LEU A 45 -11.65 22.33 20.71
CA LEU A 45 -11.83 21.84 19.34
C LEU A 45 -13.03 20.88 19.25
N SER A 46 -13.28 20.34 18.05
CA SER A 46 -14.41 19.46 17.79
C SER A 46 -14.21 18.07 18.38
N LEU A 47 -12.98 17.54 18.38
CA LEU A 47 -12.69 16.17 18.84
C LEU A 47 -11.91 16.09 20.16
N PHE A 48 -11.37 17.21 20.65
CA PHE A 48 -10.69 17.30 21.94
C PHE A 48 -10.70 18.73 22.50
N THR A 49 -10.22 18.89 23.73
CA THR A 49 -9.99 20.18 24.40
C THR A 49 -8.59 20.15 25.01
N VAL A 50 -7.86 21.25 24.94
CA VAL A 50 -6.53 21.36 25.55
C VAL A 50 -6.57 22.42 26.64
N TYR A 51 -6.17 22.05 27.85
CA TYR A 51 -5.95 22.96 28.97
C TYR A 51 -4.46 23.26 29.10
N TYR A 52 -4.01 24.37 28.52
CA TYR A 52 -2.59 24.67 28.32
C TYR A 52 -2.07 25.76 29.28
N PRO A 53 -0.80 25.68 29.73
CA PRO A 53 -0.18 26.74 30.52
C PRO A 53 -0.06 28.04 29.71
N LYS A 54 -0.15 29.19 30.39
CA LYS A 54 -0.07 30.53 29.75
C LYS A 54 1.26 30.83 29.04
N ALA A 55 2.30 30.06 29.33
CA ALA A 55 3.59 30.17 28.66
C ALA A 55 3.54 29.64 27.21
N TRP A 56 2.56 28.79 26.89
CA TRP A 56 2.40 28.22 25.57
C TRP A 56 1.54 29.10 24.67
N ASN A 57 2.03 29.32 23.46
CA ASN A 57 1.26 29.88 22.35
C ASN A 57 0.69 28.75 21.49
N TYR A 58 -0.27 29.07 20.63
CA TYR A 58 -0.79 28.13 19.64
C TYR A 58 -1.02 28.79 18.28
N ASP A 59 -0.84 28.00 17.24
CA ASP A 59 -0.95 28.43 15.85
C ASP A 59 -2.43 28.57 15.44
N LYS A 60 -2.96 29.78 15.63
CA LYS A 60 -4.35 30.11 15.29
C LYS A 60 -4.63 30.07 13.78
N GLU A 61 -3.63 30.32 12.96
CA GLU A 61 -3.80 30.44 11.50
C GLU A 61 -3.95 29.06 10.85
N ASN A 62 -3.17 28.07 11.32
CA ASN A 62 -3.20 26.72 10.79
C ASN A 62 -4.14 25.77 11.56
N MET A 63 -4.67 26.18 12.71
CA MET A 63 -5.63 25.40 13.49
C MET A 63 -6.84 24.98 12.63
N LYS A 64 -7.19 23.69 12.69
CA LYS A 64 -8.40 23.15 12.05
C LYS A 64 -9.41 22.71 13.09
N LYS A 65 -10.67 23.03 12.84
CA LYS A 65 -11.79 22.73 13.73
C LYS A 65 -12.99 22.33 12.88
N ASP A 66 -12.96 21.10 12.40
CA ASP A 66 -14.02 20.43 11.66
C ASP A 66 -14.62 19.30 12.53
N GLU A 67 -15.81 18.82 12.21
CA GLU A 67 -16.46 17.71 12.93
C GLU A 67 -15.69 16.38 12.76
N GLU A 68 -15.03 16.19 11.62
CA GLU A 68 -14.28 14.98 11.29
C GLU A 68 -12.77 15.14 11.48
N TYR A 69 -12.29 16.38 11.55
CA TYR A 69 -10.85 16.69 11.66
C TYR A 69 -10.58 17.84 12.63
N SER A 70 -9.70 17.64 13.60
CA SER A 70 -9.23 18.68 14.53
C SER A 70 -7.72 18.69 14.59
N TYR A 71 -7.11 19.85 14.39
CA TYR A 71 -5.66 20.02 14.44
C TYR A 71 -5.30 21.33 15.14
N VAL A 72 -4.29 21.26 16.02
CA VAL A 72 -3.67 22.44 16.61
C VAL A 72 -2.21 22.17 16.92
N ARG A 73 -1.37 23.19 16.76
CA ARG A 73 0.04 23.18 17.11
C ARG A 73 0.31 24.20 18.21
N PHE A 74 0.90 23.75 19.31
CA PHE A 74 1.36 24.55 20.44
C PHE A 74 2.88 24.72 20.40
N PHE A 75 3.38 25.86 20.87
CA PHE A 75 4.81 26.18 20.90
C PHE A 75 5.16 27.16 22.02
N ASP A 76 6.38 27.12 22.53
CA ASP A 76 6.84 27.86 23.73
C ASP A 76 7.54 29.21 23.45
N GLY A 77 7.84 29.50 22.18
CA GLY A 77 8.43 30.76 21.72
C GLY A 77 7.44 31.74 21.09
N ASP A 78 7.98 32.78 20.44
CA ASP A 78 7.17 33.80 19.73
C ASP A 78 6.52 33.25 18.45
N THR A 79 7.18 32.29 17.79
CA THR A 79 6.69 31.60 16.59
C THR A 79 7.04 30.11 16.68
N ALA A 80 6.24 29.25 16.03
CA ALA A 80 6.50 27.80 16.02
C ALA A 80 7.90 27.44 15.49
N ASP A 81 8.36 28.13 14.44
CA ASP A 81 9.68 27.86 13.83
C ASP A 81 10.86 28.32 14.70
N GLY A 82 10.64 29.29 15.58
CA GLY A 82 11.63 29.80 16.52
C GLY A 82 11.56 29.15 17.90
N SER A 83 10.67 28.20 18.11
CA SER A 83 10.43 27.55 19.39
C SER A 83 11.32 26.33 19.57
N GLU A 84 11.75 26.08 20.81
CA GLU A 84 12.52 24.87 21.13
C GLU A 84 11.60 23.66 21.22
N ASN A 85 10.41 23.85 21.81
CA ASN A 85 9.42 22.80 21.94
C ASN A 85 8.16 23.11 21.11
N VAL A 86 7.72 22.11 20.36
CA VAL A 86 6.51 22.18 19.54
C VAL A 86 5.70 20.91 19.74
N ILE A 87 4.42 21.05 20.07
CA ILE A 87 3.51 19.92 20.27
C ILE A 87 2.33 20.07 19.30
N SER A 88 2.21 19.13 18.37
CA SER A 88 1.10 19.05 17.43
C SER A 88 0.10 18.00 17.91
N ILE A 89 -1.18 18.32 17.88
CA ILE A 89 -2.26 17.43 18.28
C ILE A 89 -3.25 17.36 17.12
N GLU A 90 -3.43 16.17 16.59
CA GLU A 90 -4.35 15.84 15.52
C GLU A 90 -5.36 14.80 15.99
N ALA A 91 -6.60 14.95 15.51
CA ALA A 91 -7.66 13.97 15.67
C ALA A 91 -8.45 13.88 14.37
N THR A 92 -8.65 12.66 13.87
CA THR A 92 -9.28 12.38 12.58
C THR A 92 -10.29 11.26 12.73
N LYS A 93 -11.51 11.46 12.24
CA LYS A 93 -12.49 10.37 12.05
C LYS A 93 -12.12 9.62 10.78
N GLU A 94 -11.73 8.36 10.94
CA GLU A 94 -11.24 7.51 9.84
C GLU A 94 -11.52 6.03 10.11
N ASP A 95 -11.54 5.23 9.05
CA ASP A 95 -11.64 3.78 9.17
C ASP A 95 -10.38 3.17 9.80
N SER A 96 -10.50 1.91 10.23
CA SER A 96 -9.39 1.18 10.84
C SER A 96 -8.28 0.84 9.85
N TYR A 97 -8.59 0.78 8.56
CA TYR A 97 -7.62 0.43 7.52
C TYR A 97 -6.58 1.54 7.36
N THR A 98 -7.04 2.79 7.24
CA THR A 98 -6.21 4.00 7.16
C THR A 98 -5.32 4.13 8.39
N TYR A 99 -5.89 3.96 9.59
CA TYR A 99 -5.12 3.98 10.84
C TYR A 99 -4.00 2.93 10.86
N ARG A 100 -4.30 1.70 10.42
CA ARG A 100 -3.32 0.60 10.37
C ARG A 100 -2.22 0.85 9.34
N LYS A 101 -2.54 1.47 8.19
CA LYS A 101 -1.52 1.91 7.23
C LYS A 101 -0.54 2.91 7.86
N SER A 102 -1.05 3.85 8.67
CA SER A 102 -0.17 4.77 9.38
C SER A 102 0.73 4.05 10.38
N LEU A 103 0.23 3.05 11.11
CA LEU A 103 1.07 2.23 11.99
C LEU A 103 2.22 1.55 11.21
N ILE A 104 1.92 0.93 10.07
CA ILE A 104 2.94 0.29 9.21
C ILE A 104 3.96 1.31 8.72
N ALA A 105 3.54 2.51 8.31
CA ALA A 105 4.44 3.57 7.87
C ALA A 105 5.41 4.05 8.97
N PHE A 106 5.06 3.85 10.25
CA PHE A 106 5.95 4.06 11.39
C PHE A 106 6.81 2.84 11.73
N GLY A 107 6.78 1.77 10.94
CA GLY A 107 7.52 0.52 11.18
C GLY A 107 6.90 -0.36 12.27
N VAL A 108 5.60 -0.22 12.54
CA VAL A 108 4.90 -1.03 13.54
C VAL A 108 4.47 -2.38 12.98
N ASP A 109 4.87 -3.46 13.65
CA ASP A 109 4.30 -4.79 13.46
C ASP A 109 2.84 -4.81 13.96
N LEU A 110 1.89 -5.04 13.04
CA LEU A 110 0.46 -4.99 13.36
C LEU A 110 0.02 -6.09 14.33
N GLU A 111 0.63 -7.28 14.31
CA GLU A 111 0.29 -8.35 15.26
C GLU A 111 0.72 -7.95 16.67
N ALA A 112 1.93 -7.43 16.83
CA ALA A 112 2.44 -6.93 18.10
C ALA A 112 1.58 -5.78 18.64
N TYR A 113 1.14 -4.86 17.77
CA TYR A 113 0.19 -3.82 18.13
C TYR A 113 -1.15 -4.40 18.61
N ALA A 114 -1.74 -5.32 17.86
CA ALA A 114 -3.02 -5.94 18.17
C ALA A 114 -3.00 -6.76 19.47
N GLU A 115 -1.84 -7.32 19.83
CA GLU A 115 -1.61 -8.05 21.08
C GLU A 115 -1.27 -7.14 22.28
N GLY A 116 -1.13 -5.83 22.07
CA GLY A 116 -0.80 -4.86 23.11
C GLY A 116 0.65 -4.99 23.60
N LYS A 117 1.57 -5.39 22.72
CA LYS A 117 2.99 -5.55 23.03
C LYS A 117 3.82 -4.28 22.83
N MET A 118 3.20 -3.23 22.29
CA MET A 118 3.87 -1.95 22.04
C MET A 118 4.01 -1.14 23.33
N ASP A 119 5.05 -0.30 23.38
CA ASP A 119 5.24 0.63 24.49
C ASP A 119 4.14 1.70 24.48
N THR A 120 3.59 2.00 25.66
CA THR A 120 2.53 3.01 25.82
C THR A 120 2.93 4.13 26.76
N VAL A 121 2.28 5.28 26.59
CA VAL A 121 2.39 6.44 27.47
C VAL A 121 0.99 7.03 27.73
N THR A 122 0.74 7.41 28.98
CA THR A 122 -0.45 8.17 29.34
C THR A 122 -0.28 9.62 28.88
N ILE A 123 -1.13 10.09 27.96
CA ILE A 123 -1.23 11.51 27.61
C ILE A 123 -2.65 11.96 27.86
N GLY A 124 -2.80 12.93 28.77
CA GLY A 124 -4.09 13.43 29.18
C GLY A 124 -4.99 12.34 29.75
N ASN A 125 -6.02 11.94 29.00
CA ASN A 125 -6.98 10.92 29.43
C ASN A 125 -7.03 9.66 28.55
N ALA A 126 -5.97 9.38 27.80
CA ALA A 126 -5.84 8.16 27.02
C ALA A 126 -4.42 7.57 27.12
N GLU A 127 -4.34 6.28 26.84
CA GLU A 127 -3.07 5.55 26.70
C GLU A 127 -2.72 5.52 25.22
N TYR A 128 -1.63 6.20 24.85
CA TYR A 128 -1.13 6.24 23.49
C TYR A 128 -0.02 5.22 23.30
N THR A 129 0.09 4.67 22.09
CA THR A 129 1.23 3.86 21.67
C THR A 129 2.35 4.78 21.19
N ALA A 130 3.57 4.55 21.65
CA ALA A 130 4.76 5.25 21.17
C ALA A 130 5.25 4.62 19.86
N MET A 131 5.41 5.43 18.81
CA MET A 131 5.88 4.94 17.51
C MET A 131 7.38 4.63 17.54
N PRO A 132 7.83 3.55 16.86
CA PRO A 132 9.24 3.18 16.82
C PRO A 132 10.00 4.06 15.82
N GLU A 133 10.24 5.32 16.16
CA GLU A 133 11.00 6.25 15.31
C GLU A 133 12.49 6.19 15.64
N SER A 134 13.32 5.77 14.68
CA SER A 134 14.78 5.87 14.81
C SER A 134 15.26 7.24 14.31
N ASN A 135 15.94 8.00 15.17
CA ASN A 135 16.62 9.26 14.84
C ASN A 135 15.74 10.45 14.39
N SER A 136 14.46 10.49 14.78
CA SER A 136 13.64 11.69 14.62
C SER A 136 13.88 12.70 15.74
N ILE A 137 13.86 13.99 15.41
CA ILE A 137 13.80 15.10 16.39
C ILE A 137 12.39 15.31 16.97
N GLU A 138 11.43 14.54 16.44
CA GLU A 138 10.02 14.50 16.81
C GLU A 138 9.70 13.09 17.34
N LYS A 139 8.86 13.01 18.36
CA LYS A 139 8.31 11.74 18.86
C LYS A 139 6.82 11.69 18.56
N THR A 140 6.39 10.61 17.94
CA THR A 140 4.98 10.40 17.58
C THR A 140 4.30 9.41 18.53
N TYR A 141 3.09 9.77 18.97
CA TYR A 141 2.23 8.95 19.81
C TYR A 141 0.86 8.82 19.16
N MET A 142 0.40 7.59 18.96
CA MET A 142 -0.86 7.31 18.28
C MET A 142 -1.84 6.57 19.18
N TYR A 143 -3.11 6.92 19.08
CA TYR A 143 -4.19 6.26 19.80
C TYR A 143 -5.44 6.20 18.93
N ARG A 144 -6.12 5.06 18.91
CA ARG A 144 -7.42 4.90 18.26
C ARG A 144 -8.50 4.60 19.28
N TYR A 145 -9.59 5.35 19.22
CA TYR A 145 -10.81 5.04 19.95
C TYR A 145 -11.84 4.42 19.02
N GLU A 146 -11.91 3.09 19.03
CA GLU A 146 -12.75 2.29 18.14
C GLU A 146 -14.20 2.77 18.14
N GLN A 147 -14.79 3.05 19.32
CA GLN A 147 -16.22 3.34 19.43
C GLN A 147 -16.64 4.65 18.75
N SER A 148 -15.72 5.60 18.55
CA SER A 148 -15.98 6.83 17.78
C SER A 148 -15.43 6.79 16.36
N GLY A 149 -14.65 5.76 16.02
CA GLY A 149 -13.87 5.72 14.77
C GLY A 149 -12.86 6.87 14.68
N THR A 150 -12.36 7.38 15.82
CA THR A 150 -11.43 8.52 15.83
C THR A 150 -10.03 8.07 16.20
N SER A 151 -9.08 8.43 15.36
CA SER A 151 -7.65 8.30 15.63
C SER A 151 -7.10 9.64 16.12
N TYR A 152 -6.11 9.57 16.98
CA TYR A 152 -5.44 10.71 17.61
C TYR A 152 -3.93 10.55 17.44
N ASP A 153 -3.27 11.57 16.91
CA ASP A 153 -1.83 11.66 16.72
C ASP A 153 -1.32 12.86 17.54
N ILE A 154 -0.32 12.62 18.39
CA ILE A 154 0.41 13.64 19.13
C ILE A 154 1.87 13.56 18.74
N ARG A 155 2.39 14.68 18.20
CA ARG A 155 3.79 14.81 17.82
C ARG A 155 4.48 15.82 18.70
N VAL A 156 5.58 15.41 19.31
CA VAL A 156 6.36 16.22 20.26
C VAL A 156 7.75 16.42 19.69
N LYS A 157 8.06 17.64 19.28
CA LYS A 157 9.39 18.06 18.79
C LYS A 157 10.12 18.82 19.90
N GLY A 158 11.37 18.44 20.17
CA GLY A 158 12.23 19.02 21.21
C GLY A 158 13.42 18.11 21.54
N GLN A 159 14.38 18.58 22.34
CA GLN A 159 15.53 17.74 22.72
C GLN A 159 15.14 16.63 23.71
N GLU A 160 14.32 16.96 24.72
CA GLU A 160 13.77 16.03 25.71
C GLU A 160 12.42 16.56 26.22
N ILE A 161 11.48 15.67 26.59
CA ILE A 161 10.20 16.08 27.21
C ILE A 161 10.48 16.62 28.61
N ASP A 162 10.29 17.92 28.81
CA ASP A 162 10.50 18.58 30.08
C ASP A 162 9.19 18.70 30.90
N ASP A 163 9.24 19.44 32.03
CA ASP A 163 8.05 19.60 32.87
C ASP A 163 6.99 20.52 32.24
N SER A 164 7.37 21.47 31.39
CA SER A 164 6.46 22.34 30.64
C SER A 164 5.68 21.54 29.59
N ASP A 165 6.36 20.63 28.89
CA ASP A 165 5.75 19.72 27.93
C ASP A 165 4.73 18.79 28.63
N LYS A 166 5.13 18.21 29.77
CA LYS A 166 4.24 17.33 30.57
C LYS A 166 2.99 18.08 31.01
N GLU A 167 3.12 19.32 31.47
CA GLU A 167 1.96 20.13 31.85
C GLU A 167 1.01 20.30 30.66
N LEU A 168 1.51 20.60 29.45
CA LEU A 168 0.65 20.69 28.26
C LEU A 168 -0.02 19.35 27.94
N LEU A 169 0.75 18.26 27.89
CA LEU A 169 0.29 16.92 27.55
C LEU A 169 -0.77 16.39 28.52
N GLU A 170 -0.60 16.62 29.83
CA GLU A 170 -1.60 16.32 30.86
C GLU A 170 -2.93 17.06 30.65
N GLY A 171 -2.86 18.26 30.05
CA GLY A 171 -4.02 19.10 29.77
C GLY A 171 -4.85 18.65 28.57
N ILE A 172 -4.43 17.62 27.82
CA ILE A 172 -5.14 17.14 26.64
C ILE A 172 -6.35 16.29 27.06
N VAL A 173 -7.53 16.68 26.62
CA VAL A 173 -8.79 16.01 26.95
C VAL A 173 -9.53 15.60 25.68
N LEU A 174 -9.43 14.31 25.34
CA LEU A 174 -10.09 13.72 24.18
C LEU A 174 -11.60 13.57 24.41
N LYS A 175 -12.40 13.77 23.36
CA LYS A 175 -13.83 13.46 23.37
C LYS A 175 -14.05 12.01 22.94
N LEU A 176 -13.98 11.11 23.92
CA LEU A 176 -14.20 9.67 23.73
C LEU A 176 -15.70 9.36 23.74
N GLU A 177 -16.42 9.81 22.72
CA GLU A 177 -17.85 9.56 22.57
C GLU A 177 -18.09 8.21 21.88
N ASP A 178 -18.90 7.35 22.48
CA ASP A 178 -19.30 6.10 21.84
C ASP A 178 -20.39 6.40 20.80
N GLU A 179 -20.03 6.26 19.52
CA GLU A 179 -20.91 6.45 18.36
C GLU A 179 -21.35 5.10 17.77
N GLY A 180 -21.01 3.98 18.42
CA GLY A 180 -21.33 2.64 17.96
C GLY A 180 -20.47 2.14 16.79
N ASN A 181 -19.35 2.81 16.48
CA ASN A 181 -18.41 2.32 15.48
C ASN A 181 -17.76 1.00 15.94
N LYS A 182 -17.47 0.14 14.97
CA LYS A 182 -16.75 -1.10 15.17
C LYS A 182 -15.71 -1.22 14.08
N ASP A 183 -14.47 -1.46 14.47
CA ASP A 183 -13.39 -1.60 13.50
C ASP A 183 -13.55 -2.89 12.68
N ALA A 184 -13.07 -2.84 11.44
CA ALA A 184 -12.93 -4.02 10.62
C ALA A 184 -12.06 -5.06 11.34
N PRO A 185 -12.22 -6.37 11.07
CA PRO A 185 -11.31 -7.38 11.58
C PRO A 185 -9.84 -7.05 11.25
N TRP A 186 -8.90 -7.56 12.05
CA TRP A 186 -7.48 -7.53 11.67
C TRP A 186 -7.26 -8.34 10.38
N PRO A 187 -6.23 -8.05 9.57
CA PRO A 187 -5.98 -8.76 8.31
C PRO A 187 -6.02 -10.30 8.42
N TRP A 188 -5.42 -10.88 9.46
CA TRP A 188 -5.40 -12.33 9.72
C TRP A 188 -6.70 -12.91 10.32
N LYS A 189 -7.69 -12.07 10.59
CA LYS A 189 -9.03 -12.47 11.10
C LYS A 189 -10.16 -12.11 10.14
N GLY A 190 -9.85 -11.43 9.05
CA GLY A 190 -10.83 -11.04 8.04
C GLY A 190 -11.29 -12.22 7.20
N GLU A 191 -12.39 -12.02 6.48
CA GLU A 191 -12.94 -12.98 5.54
C GLU A 191 -12.22 -12.86 4.18
N PRO A 192 -11.50 -13.90 3.72
CA PRO A 192 -10.87 -13.88 2.39
C PRO A 192 -11.90 -13.76 1.27
N LEU A 193 -11.49 -13.16 0.16
CA LEU A 193 -12.35 -13.01 -1.01
C LEU A 193 -12.29 -14.27 -1.88
N GLU A 194 -13.46 -14.77 -2.28
CA GLU A 194 -13.60 -15.89 -3.22
C GLU A 194 -14.11 -15.35 -4.58
N PRO A 195 -13.29 -15.40 -5.64
CA PRO A 195 -13.66 -14.83 -6.93
C PRO A 195 -14.74 -15.64 -7.65
N VAL A 196 -15.58 -14.96 -8.41
CA VAL A 196 -16.58 -15.60 -9.29
C VAL A 196 -16.12 -15.47 -10.72
N LEU A 197 -15.46 -16.52 -11.21
CA LEU A 197 -14.86 -16.55 -12.53
C LEU A 197 -15.89 -16.71 -13.66
N ALA A 198 -15.64 -16.06 -14.79
CA ALA A 198 -16.39 -16.29 -16.02
C ALA A 198 -15.48 -16.27 -17.26
N GLU A 199 -15.76 -17.17 -18.20
CA GLU A 199 -15.11 -17.19 -19.51
C GLU A 199 -15.54 -15.96 -20.32
N GLN A 200 -14.60 -15.36 -21.04
CA GLN A 200 -14.84 -14.15 -21.83
C GLN A 200 -14.41 -14.34 -23.29
N MET A 201 -15.11 -13.67 -24.21
CA MET A 201 -14.78 -13.73 -25.64
C MET A 201 -14.02 -12.46 -26.05
N VAL A 202 -12.88 -12.64 -26.71
CA VAL A 202 -12.10 -11.55 -27.33
C VAL A 202 -11.90 -11.89 -28.80
N GLY A 203 -12.62 -11.19 -29.67
CA GLY A 203 -12.71 -11.57 -31.08
C GLY A 203 -13.23 -13.00 -31.25
N SER A 204 -12.39 -13.89 -31.78
CA SER A 204 -12.68 -15.33 -31.94
C SER A 204 -12.10 -16.21 -30.83
N TYR A 205 -11.40 -15.63 -29.86
CA TYR A 205 -10.74 -16.34 -28.77
C TYR A 205 -11.66 -16.44 -27.56
N THR A 206 -11.61 -17.58 -26.87
CA THR A 206 -12.28 -17.78 -25.58
C THR A 206 -11.22 -17.75 -24.50
N ILE A 207 -11.24 -16.71 -23.67
CA ILE A 207 -10.34 -16.53 -22.54
C ILE A 207 -10.92 -17.24 -21.34
N VAL A 208 -10.18 -18.19 -20.80
CA VAL A 208 -10.60 -19.02 -19.68
C VAL A 208 -9.76 -18.67 -18.45
N PRO A 209 -10.35 -18.09 -17.40
CA PRO A 209 -9.67 -17.85 -16.14
C PRO A 209 -9.67 -19.07 -15.22
N GLU A 210 -8.60 -19.21 -14.45
CA GLU A 210 -8.46 -20.13 -13.33
C GLU A 210 -7.90 -19.36 -12.13
N TYR A 211 -8.51 -19.54 -10.96
CA TYR A 211 -8.02 -18.94 -9.72
C TYR A 211 -7.06 -19.91 -9.04
N ILE A 212 -5.86 -19.43 -8.70
CA ILE A 212 -4.81 -20.18 -8.01
C ILE A 212 -4.73 -19.65 -6.57
N PRO A 213 -5.42 -20.28 -5.61
CA PRO A 213 -5.51 -19.74 -4.25
C PRO A 213 -4.18 -19.85 -3.52
N PHE A 214 -3.87 -18.87 -2.68
CA PHE A 214 -2.89 -19.08 -1.62
C PHE A 214 -3.44 -20.06 -0.58
N LYS A 215 -2.64 -21.02 -0.11
CA LYS A 215 -3.09 -22.00 0.90
C LYS A 215 -3.49 -21.32 2.21
N GLU A 216 -2.82 -20.22 2.53
CA GLU A 216 -3.20 -19.28 3.58
C GLU A 216 -3.53 -17.95 2.91
N ALA A 217 -4.72 -17.41 3.17
CA ALA A 217 -5.17 -16.16 2.56
C ALA A 217 -4.20 -15.01 2.86
N GLN A 218 -3.91 -14.19 1.86
CA GLN A 218 -2.88 -13.15 1.92
C GLN A 218 -3.55 -11.79 2.05
N GLY A 219 -3.87 -11.43 3.29
CA GLY A 219 -4.40 -10.10 3.64
C GLY A 219 -3.28 -9.09 3.79
N VAL A 220 -3.14 -8.17 2.83
CA VAL A 220 -2.11 -7.13 2.77
C VAL A 220 -2.71 -5.73 2.93
N MET A 221 -1.91 -4.77 3.39
CA MET A 221 -2.33 -3.36 3.55
C MET A 221 -1.86 -2.46 2.39
N GLN A 222 -1.08 -3.03 1.48
CA GLN A 222 -0.66 -2.39 0.23
C GLN A 222 -1.59 -2.86 -0.90
N ILE A 223 -1.83 -1.98 -1.87
CA ILE A 223 -2.74 -2.22 -3.01
C ILE A 223 -2.01 -2.07 -4.36
N MET A 224 -0.71 -1.80 -4.34
CA MET A 224 0.11 -1.56 -5.52
C MET A 224 1.52 -2.09 -5.24
N ASP A 225 2.39 -2.04 -6.24
CA ASP A 225 3.82 -2.33 -6.12
C ASP A 225 4.13 -3.81 -5.84
N HIS A 226 3.17 -4.71 -6.02
CA HIS A 226 3.42 -6.14 -5.97
C HIS A 226 4.05 -6.58 -7.30
N GLN A 227 5.14 -7.33 -7.22
CA GLN A 227 5.80 -7.92 -8.39
C GLN A 227 6.02 -9.40 -8.17
N PHE A 228 6.01 -10.22 -9.22
CA PHE A 228 6.36 -11.62 -9.06
C PHE A 228 7.25 -12.13 -10.17
N VAL A 229 7.91 -13.27 -9.93
CA VAL A 229 8.61 -14.06 -10.95
C VAL A 229 8.33 -15.53 -10.70
N LYS A 230 7.89 -16.25 -11.73
CA LYS A 230 7.74 -17.71 -11.66
C LYS A 230 8.93 -18.41 -12.31
N GLN A 231 9.60 -19.27 -11.56
CA GLN A 231 10.68 -20.13 -12.07
C GLN A 231 10.40 -21.58 -11.71
N GLY A 232 10.21 -22.44 -12.71
CA GLY A 232 9.83 -23.83 -12.49
C GLY A 232 8.54 -23.92 -11.68
N ASN A 233 8.60 -24.55 -10.51
CA ASN A 233 7.47 -24.65 -9.57
C ASN A 233 7.52 -23.60 -8.45
N GLN A 234 8.38 -22.58 -8.54
CA GLN A 234 8.44 -21.53 -7.52
C GLN A 234 7.88 -20.23 -8.06
N VAL A 235 7.13 -19.51 -7.22
CA VAL A 235 6.76 -18.12 -7.42
C VAL A 235 7.45 -17.29 -6.36
N PHE A 236 8.23 -16.31 -6.81
CA PHE A 236 8.84 -15.29 -5.97
C PHE A 236 7.95 -14.06 -6.02
N HIS A 237 7.51 -13.57 -4.88
CA HIS A 237 6.68 -12.37 -4.76
C HIS A 237 7.46 -11.31 -4.00
N LEU A 238 7.61 -10.14 -4.61
CA LEU A 238 8.28 -8.99 -4.03
C LEU A 238 7.23 -7.98 -3.57
N LEU A 239 7.42 -7.46 -2.36
CA LEU A 239 6.72 -6.31 -1.82
C LEU A 239 7.65 -5.57 -0.85
N GLU A 240 7.97 -4.31 -1.14
CA GLU A 240 8.86 -3.49 -0.33
C GLU A 240 10.20 -4.22 -0.04
N ASN A 241 10.55 -4.41 1.23
CA ASN A 241 11.77 -5.09 1.65
C ASN A 241 11.60 -6.62 1.78
N LYS A 242 10.54 -7.23 1.25
CA LYS A 242 10.28 -8.68 1.41
C LYS A 242 10.20 -9.41 0.09
N LEU A 243 10.99 -10.48 -0.02
CA LEU A 243 10.91 -11.44 -1.11
C LEU A 243 10.40 -12.79 -0.58
N ASP A 244 9.11 -13.04 -0.77
CA ASP A 244 8.45 -14.28 -0.40
C ASP A 244 8.60 -15.33 -1.51
N THR A 245 8.68 -16.59 -1.11
CA THR A 245 8.76 -17.74 -2.01
C THR A 245 7.60 -18.68 -1.74
N TYR A 246 6.90 -19.05 -2.80
CA TYR A 246 5.78 -19.99 -2.79
C TYR A 246 6.07 -21.16 -3.73
N GLU A 247 5.65 -22.36 -3.35
CA GLU A 247 5.55 -23.51 -4.24
C GLU A 247 4.23 -23.42 -5.03
N TYR A 248 4.34 -23.40 -6.35
CA TYR A 248 3.23 -23.30 -7.30
C TYR A 248 2.74 -24.68 -7.72
N SER A 249 1.42 -24.85 -7.65
CA SER A 249 0.68 -25.94 -8.25
C SER A 249 -0.66 -25.44 -8.79
N GLU A 250 -1.31 -26.23 -9.66
CA GLU A 250 -2.69 -25.98 -10.06
C GLU A 250 -3.66 -25.95 -8.86
N SER A 251 -3.28 -26.57 -7.73
CA SER A 251 -4.11 -26.56 -6.52
C SER A 251 -3.94 -25.32 -5.64
N GLY A 252 -2.98 -24.45 -5.94
CA GLY A 252 -2.67 -23.25 -5.17
C GLY A 252 -1.18 -23.06 -4.86
N LEU A 253 -0.90 -21.94 -4.19
CA LEU A 253 0.42 -21.45 -3.76
C LEU A 253 0.66 -21.78 -2.27
N GLU A 254 1.68 -22.59 -1.99
CA GLU A 254 2.09 -22.94 -0.63
C GLU A 254 3.31 -22.12 -0.20
N PHE A 255 3.23 -21.41 0.93
CA PHE A 255 4.35 -20.61 1.43
C PHE A 255 5.56 -21.48 1.77
N VAL A 256 6.75 -21.07 1.34
CA VAL A 256 8.02 -21.79 1.57
C VAL A 256 8.93 -21.00 2.51
N SER A 257 9.21 -19.74 2.18
CA SER A 257 10.13 -18.89 2.92
C SER A 257 9.96 -17.43 2.58
N SER A 258 10.45 -16.56 3.46
CA SER A 258 10.60 -15.13 3.21
C SER A 258 12.06 -14.73 3.37
N MET A 259 12.55 -13.84 2.50
CA MET A 259 13.84 -13.18 2.62
C MET A 259 13.58 -11.69 2.88
N GLU A 260 13.95 -11.24 4.09
CA GLU A 260 14.01 -9.82 4.41
C GLU A 260 15.22 -9.18 3.72
N LEU A 261 14.99 -8.06 3.07
CA LEU A 261 15.95 -7.27 2.34
C LEU A 261 16.39 -6.07 3.19
N ASP A 262 17.60 -5.57 2.92
CA ASP A 262 18.17 -4.44 3.67
C ASP A 262 17.53 -3.09 3.28
N ASP A 263 16.92 -3.02 2.10
CA ASP A 263 16.29 -1.85 1.49
C ASP A 263 14.95 -2.28 0.85
N ASP A 264 14.09 -1.31 0.52
CA ASP A 264 12.86 -1.54 -0.24
C ASP A 264 13.17 -1.70 -1.73
N PHE A 265 12.46 -2.61 -2.39
CA PHE A 265 12.55 -2.84 -3.83
C PHE A 265 11.14 -2.81 -4.45
N GLU A 266 11.05 -2.30 -5.67
CA GLU A 266 9.77 -2.06 -6.34
C GLU A 266 9.63 -2.77 -7.69
N TYR A 267 10.72 -3.27 -8.27
CA TYR A 267 10.68 -4.02 -9.53
C TYR A 267 11.46 -5.33 -9.45
N LEU A 268 10.91 -6.38 -10.08
CA LEU A 268 11.46 -7.73 -10.07
C LEU A 268 11.50 -8.31 -11.48
N SER A 269 12.66 -8.78 -11.91
CA SER A 269 12.77 -9.61 -13.12
C SER A 269 13.60 -10.87 -12.85
N GLY A 270 13.53 -11.84 -13.77
CA GLY A 270 14.28 -13.08 -13.63
C GLY A 270 14.72 -13.67 -14.96
N ASP A 271 15.81 -14.43 -14.92
CA ASP A 271 16.30 -15.17 -16.08
C ASP A 271 16.10 -16.68 -15.96
N SER A 272 16.25 -17.38 -17.10
CA SER A 272 16.09 -18.83 -17.19
C SER A 272 17.13 -19.63 -16.40
N SER A 273 18.18 -18.98 -15.87
CA SER A 273 19.16 -19.64 -15.00
C SER A 273 18.69 -19.76 -13.55
N GLY A 274 17.60 -19.07 -13.20
CA GLY A 274 17.10 -18.95 -11.84
C GLY A 274 17.68 -17.76 -11.07
N MET A 275 18.26 -16.77 -11.75
CA MET A 275 18.64 -15.50 -11.11
C MET A 275 17.41 -14.59 -11.08
N LEU A 276 17.23 -13.90 -9.96
CA LEU A 276 16.29 -12.79 -9.79
C LEU A 276 17.08 -11.49 -9.72
N TYR A 277 16.56 -10.42 -10.31
CA TYR A 277 17.12 -9.07 -10.30
C TYR A 277 16.08 -8.18 -9.63
N LEU A 278 16.45 -7.58 -8.50
CA LEU A 278 15.59 -6.73 -7.70
C LEU A 278 16.09 -5.29 -7.84
N SER A 279 15.20 -4.39 -8.25
CA SER A 279 15.48 -2.98 -8.47
C SER A 279 14.74 -2.11 -7.44
N PRO A 280 15.45 -1.16 -6.79
CA PRO A 280 14.86 -0.22 -5.84
C PRO A 280 14.45 1.12 -6.52
N GLY A 281 14.38 1.13 -7.86
CA GLY A 281 14.26 2.34 -8.68
C GLY A 281 15.48 3.23 -8.62
N ILE A 282 15.64 3.98 -7.54
CA ILE A 282 16.81 4.82 -7.28
C ILE A 282 17.77 4.08 -6.36
N GLY A 283 18.76 3.41 -6.93
CA GLY A 283 19.75 2.62 -6.21
C GLY A 283 20.26 1.44 -7.02
N ASP A 284 21.27 0.77 -6.46
CA ASP A 284 21.92 -0.33 -7.16
C ASP A 284 21.04 -1.59 -7.19
N VAL A 285 20.77 -2.11 -8.40
CA VAL A 285 20.15 -3.42 -8.58
C VAL A 285 20.96 -4.52 -7.89
N ILE A 286 20.26 -5.42 -7.21
CA ILE A 286 20.86 -6.63 -6.61
C ILE A 286 20.38 -7.88 -7.34
N GLY A 287 21.20 -8.93 -7.31
CA GLY A 287 20.77 -10.25 -7.79
C GLY A 287 20.62 -11.23 -6.65
N VAL A 288 19.54 -12.01 -6.68
CA VAL A 288 19.21 -13.07 -5.72
C VAL A 288 19.12 -14.40 -6.43
N LYS A 289 19.73 -15.43 -5.86
CA LYS A 289 19.68 -16.81 -6.35
C LYS A 289 19.70 -17.78 -5.19
N ASP A 290 18.88 -18.82 -5.27
CA ASP A 290 18.76 -19.85 -4.22
C ASP A 290 18.49 -19.25 -2.81
N GLY A 291 17.65 -18.20 -2.75
CA GLY A 291 17.27 -17.50 -1.52
C GLY A 291 18.40 -16.69 -0.88
N LYS A 292 19.43 -16.30 -1.66
CA LYS A 292 20.58 -15.53 -1.16
C LYS A 292 20.99 -14.48 -2.17
N LYS A 293 21.48 -13.34 -1.66
CA LYS A 293 22.16 -12.33 -2.48
C LYS A 293 23.36 -12.97 -3.18
N ALA A 294 23.32 -12.96 -4.51
CA ALA A 294 24.29 -13.56 -5.40
C ALA A 294 25.08 -12.51 -6.20
N LEU A 295 24.54 -11.29 -6.31
CA LEU A 295 25.12 -10.20 -7.08
C LEU A 295 24.84 -8.84 -6.43
N GLN A 296 25.81 -7.93 -6.54
CA GLN A 296 25.67 -6.48 -6.32
C GLN A 296 26.14 -5.80 -7.60
N THR A 297 25.42 -4.79 -8.07
CA THR A 297 25.73 -4.08 -9.31
C THR A 297 25.95 -2.59 -9.04
N THR A 298 26.18 -1.83 -10.11
CA THR A 298 26.07 -0.36 -10.13
C THR A 298 25.04 0.08 -11.16
N VAL A 299 24.15 -0.84 -11.57
CA VAL A 299 23.05 -0.53 -12.48
C VAL A 299 21.98 0.12 -11.62
N ASP A 300 21.48 1.25 -12.09
CA ASP A 300 20.44 2.05 -11.46
C ASP A 300 19.16 1.96 -12.30
N GLY A 301 18.00 2.20 -11.70
CA GLY A 301 16.70 2.01 -12.32
C GLY A 301 16.16 0.58 -12.22
N ASP A 302 14.93 0.44 -12.72
CA ASP A 302 14.26 -0.83 -12.92
C ASP A 302 14.95 -1.61 -14.03
N LEU A 303 15.23 -2.88 -13.77
CA LEU A 303 15.95 -3.74 -14.70
C LEU A 303 15.08 -4.92 -15.11
N ASN A 304 14.66 -4.93 -16.37
CA ASN A 304 14.09 -6.12 -17.00
C ASN A 304 15.22 -6.87 -17.74
N MET A 305 15.57 -8.06 -17.26
CA MET A 305 16.57 -8.91 -17.90
C MET A 305 15.93 -9.80 -18.98
N HIS A 306 16.59 -9.90 -20.14
CA HIS A 306 16.20 -10.86 -21.17
C HIS A 306 16.25 -12.29 -20.59
N PRO A 307 15.33 -13.20 -20.98
CA PRO A 307 15.28 -14.56 -20.43
C PRO A 307 16.58 -15.38 -20.50
N SER A 308 17.50 -15.06 -21.42
CA SER A 308 18.83 -15.69 -21.50
C SER A 308 19.76 -15.29 -20.35
N GLY A 309 19.47 -14.20 -19.63
CA GLY A 309 20.33 -13.60 -18.60
C GLY A 309 21.55 -12.87 -19.15
N GLU A 310 21.76 -12.80 -20.47
CA GLU A 310 22.96 -12.22 -21.07
C GLU A 310 22.91 -10.69 -21.23
N TRP A 311 21.71 -10.13 -21.25
CA TRP A 311 21.49 -8.69 -21.41
C TRP A 311 20.12 -8.28 -20.86
N GLY A 312 19.89 -6.99 -20.67
CA GLY A 312 18.61 -6.43 -20.24
C GLY A 312 18.48 -4.96 -20.63
N ILE A 313 17.37 -4.35 -20.23
CA ILE A 313 17.15 -2.90 -20.36
C ILE A 313 16.88 -2.37 -18.97
N SER A 314 17.65 -1.36 -18.55
CA SER A 314 17.27 -0.56 -17.40
C SER A 314 16.47 0.67 -17.83
N PHE A 315 15.48 1.03 -17.02
CA PHE A 315 14.59 2.15 -17.21
C PHE A 315 14.23 2.76 -15.87
N TRP A 316 13.86 4.03 -15.87
CA TRP A 316 13.32 4.70 -14.70
C TRP A 316 12.52 5.91 -15.15
N VAL A 317 11.60 6.36 -14.30
CA VAL A 317 10.77 7.55 -14.57
C VAL A 317 11.67 8.74 -14.97
N ASN A 318 11.41 9.30 -16.16
CA ASN A 318 12.13 10.43 -16.75
C ASN A 318 13.66 10.26 -16.91
N SER A 319 14.19 9.04 -16.92
CA SER A 319 15.64 8.78 -17.04
C SER A 319 15.99 8.08 -18.35
N ASP A 320 17.24 8.22 -18.78
CA ASP A 320 17.74 7.56 -19.99
C ASP A 320 17.74 6.04 -19.82
N THR A 321 17.17 5.34 -20.79
CA THR A 321 17.25 3.88 -20.83
C THR A 321 18.67 3.41 -21.11
N GLN A 322 19.04 2.29 -20.52
CA GLN A 322 20.36 1.70 -20.72
C GLN A 322 20.23 0.25 -21.16
N LYS A 323 21.06 -0.14 -22.12
CA LYS A 323 21.26 -1.54 -22.46
C LYS A 323 22.28 -2.11 -21.49
N ILE A 324 21.87 -3.14 -20.77
CA ILE A 324 22.69 -3.82 -19.78
C ILE A 324 23.25 -5.07 -20.42
N ALA A 325 24.57 -5.28 -20.35
CA ALA A 325 25.22 -6.52 -20.75
C ALA A 325 25.70 -7.27 -19.51
N ASN A 326 25.47 -8.59 -19.46
CA ASN A 326 25.90 -9.45 -18.37
C ASN A 326 27.08 -10.32 -18.78
N GLN A 327 28.26 -10.06 -18.20
CA GLN A 327 29.47 -10.83 -18.44
C GLN A 327 29.83 -11.67 -17.22
N GLY A 328 29.09 -12.77 -17.00
CA GLY A 328 29.34 -13.68 -15.90
C GLY A 328 29.06 -13.07 -14.52
N GLY A 329 27.98 -12.30 -14.41
CA GLY A 329 27.58 -11.56 -13.22
C GLY A 329 28.06 -10.10 -13.22
N ASN A 330 29.04 -9.72 -14.04
CA ASN A 330 29.43 -8.31 -14.16
C ASN A 330 28.50 -7.58 -15.12
N LEU A 331 27.55 -6.81 -14.58
CA LEU A 331 26.64 -5.99 -15.38
C LEU A 331 27.31 -4.69 -15.79
N THR A 332 27.21 -4.34 -17.07
CA THR A 332 27.70 -3.07 -17.62
C THR A 332 26.60 -2.38 -18.39
N ALA A 333 26.43 -1.08 -18.17
CA ALA A 333 25.43 -0.26 -18.82
C ALA A 333 26.03 0.57 -19.97
N GLU A 334 25.29 0.69 -21.07
CA GLU A 334 25.49 1.68 -22.13
C GLU A 334 24.15 2.32 -22.52
N PRO A 335 24.12 3.57 -23.02
CA PRO A 335 22.87 4.18 -23.45
C PRO A 335 22.15 3.32 -24.49
N TRP A 336 20.84 3.13 -24.33
CA TRP A 336 20.00 2.50 -25.34
C TRP A 336 19.38 3.54 -26.29
N ILE A 337 18.29 3.21 -26.99
CA ILE A 337 17.71 4.06 -28.04
C ILE A 337 16.86 5.22 -27.49
N LEU A 338 16.31 5.08 -26.28
CA LEU A 338 15.43 6.06 -25.64
C LEU A 338 16.24 6.89 -24.63
N THR A 339 16.62 8.10 -25.02
CA THR A 339 17.51 8.99 -24.25
C THR A 339 17.00 10.43 -24.28
N GLY A 340 17.43 11.27 -23.36
CA GLY A 340 16.98 12.64 -23.21
C GLY A 340 15.51 12.74 -22.81
N LEU A 341 14.96 11.78 -22.06
CA LEU A 341 13.51 11.72 -21.81
C LEU A 341 12.97 12.96 -21.06
N ASN A 342 13.80 13.54 -20.19
CA ASN A 342 13.51 14.74 -19.39
C ASN A 342 13.79 16.07 -20.12
N ASP A 343 14.26 16.05 -21.36
CA ASP A 343 14.57 17.25 -22.14
C ASP A 343 13.96 17.13 -23.55
N ASP A 344 12.94 17.94 -23.82
CA ASP A 344 12.24 17.95 -25.10
C ASP A 344 13.15 18.20 -26.31
N GLU A 345 14.23 18.98 -26.14
CA GLU A 345 15.14 19.33 -27.24
C GLU A 345 16.11 18.18 -27.57
N GLU A 346 16.50 17.38 -26.58
CA GLU A 346 17.48 16.30 -26.71
C GLU A 346 16.85 14.90 -26.79
N ARG A 347 15.52 14.80 -26.59
CA ARG A 347 14.78 13.53 -26.58
C ARG A 347 14.96 12.74 -27.87
N LYS A 348 15.27 11.45 -27.69
CA LYS A 348 15.23 10.42 -28.73
C LYS A 348 14.18 9.40 -28.35
N GLY A 349 13.22 9.21 -29.26
CA GLY A 349 12.09 8.31 -29.05
C GLY A 349 10.78 9.05 -28.82
N LEU A 350 9.74 8.27 -28.57
CA LEU A 350 8.35 8.73 -28.54
C LEU A 350 7.86 9.09 -27.13
N PHE A 351 8.56 8.63 -26.10
CA PHE A 351 8.13 8.70 -24.71
C PHE A 351 8.68 9.93 -24.00
N SER A 352 7.87 10.54 -23.13
CA SER A 352 8.33 11.47 -22.09
C SER A 352 8.65 10.74 -20.79
N MET A 353 7.99 9.61 -20.55
CA MET A 353 8.13 8.77 -19.37
C MET A 353 7.94 7.31 -19.78
N ILE A 354 8.72 6.41 -19.17
CA ILE A 354 8.59 4.96 -19.32
C ILE A 354 8.03 4.43 -18.00
N ASP A 355 7.00 3.61 -18.11
CA ASP A 355 6.30 3.00 -16.98
C ASP A 355 6.76 1.55 -16.77
N ASP A 356 6.96 0.80 -17.86
CA ASP A 356 7.39 -0.60 -17.80
C ASP A 356 8.11 -1.03 -19.09
N VAL A 357 8.98 -2.02 -18.97
CA VAL A 357 9.68 -2.66 -20.08
C VAL A 357 9.59 -4.17 -19.92
N GLN A 358 9.03 -4.86 -20.93
CA GLN A 358 9.04 -6.31 -21.00
C GLN A 358 9.89 -6.81 -22.17
N ILE A 359 10.89 -7.63 -21.86
CA ILE A 359 11.69 -8.31 -22.88
C ILE A 359 11.13 -9.71 -23.12
N THR A 360 10.61 -9.93 -24.33
CA THR A 360 10.07 -11.22 -24.77
C THR A 360 11.14 -12.04 -25.50
N ASN A 361 10.81 -13.26 -25.90
CA ASN A 361 11.68 -14.10 -26.74
C ASN A 361 11.86 -13.56 -28.18
N SER A 362 11.20 -12.46 -28.55
CA SER A 362 11.30 -11.91 -29.92
C SER A 362 11.39 -10.39 -29.97
N HIS A 363 10.90 -9.68 -28.95
CA HIS A 363 10.77 -8.22 -28.98
C HIS A 363 11.07 -7.60 -27.62
N ILE A 364 11.23 -6.27 -27.63
CA ILE A 364 11.21 -5.42 -26.45
C ILE A 364 9.91 -4.63 -26.51
N MET A 365 9.05 -4.79 -25.51
CA MET A 365 7.83 -4.00 -25.35
C MET A 365 8.09 -2.91 -24.32
N VAL A 366 7.81 -1.66 -24.67
CA VAL A 366 7.99 -0.50 -23.78
C VAL A 366 6.65 0.19 -23.60
N ALA A 367 6.18 0.28 -22.35
CA ALA A 367 5.01 1.05 -21.99
C ALA A 367 5.41 2.40 -21.41
N GLY A 368 4.65 3.45 -21.71
CA GLY A 368 4.96 4.78 -21.19
C GLY A 368 4.06 5.88 -21.71
N SER A 369 4.18 7.05 -21.09
CA SER A 369 3.53 8.27 -21.56
C SER A 369 4.22 8.83 -22.79
N MET A 370 3.45 9.13 -23.82
CA MET A 370 3.93 9.78 -25.04
C MET A 370 4.34 11.23 -24.76
N ALA A 371 5.40 11.68 -25.44
CA ALA A 371 5.86 13.06 -25.34
C ALA A 371 4.92 14.08 -26.01
N VAL A 372 4.14 13.63 -27.00
CA VAL A 372 3.12 14.47 -27.62
C VAL A 372 1.95 14.60 -26.65
N GLU A 373 1.66 15.83 -26.23
CA GLU A 373 0.48 16.15 -25.41
C GLU A 373 -0.78 15.55 -26.06
N ASP A 374 -1.64 14.94 -25.24
CA ASP A 374 -2.89 14.24 -25.60
C ASP A 374 -2.75 12.82 -26.21
N GLU A 375 -1.58 12.33 -26.60
CA GLU A 375 -1.46 10.92 -27.07
C GLU A 375 -1.58 9.90 -25.92
N GLY A 376 -1.32 10.31 -24.66
CA GLY A 376 -1.46 9.48 -23.48
C GLY A 376 -0.48 8.29 -23.43
N THR A 377 -0.85 7.25 -22.70
CA THR A 377 -0.04 6.02 -22.56
C THR A 377 -0.11 5.18 -23.84
N LYS A 378 1.03 4.59 -24.23
CA LYS A 378 1.19 3.67 -25.36
C LYS A 378 2.10 2.51 -25.00
N ILE A 379 1.98 1.43 -25.75
CA ILE A 379 2.98 0.36 -25.78
C ILE A 379 3.65 0.38 -27.16
N VAL A 380 4.98 0.45 -27.20
CA VAL A 380 5.74 0.38 -28.45
C VAL A 380 6.57 -0.89 -28.47
N VAL A 381 6.46 -1.64 -29.57
CA VAL A 381 7.19 -2.90 -29.77
C VAL A 381 8.40 -2.63 -30.64
N TYR A 382 9.57 -3.01 -30.15
CA TYR A 382 10.86 -2.90 -30.82
C TYR A 382 11.46 -4.28 -31.10
N ASP A 383 12.28 -4.38 -32.15
CA ASP A 383 13.24 -5.49 -32.23
C ASP A 383 14.42 -5.28 -31.26
N TYR A 384 15.30 -6.28 -31.13
CA TYR A 384 16.45 -6.23 -30.22
C TYR A 384 17.55 -5.22 -30.62
N ASP A 385 17.52 -4.73 -31.87
CA ASP A 385 18.39 -3.66 -32.36
C ASP A 385 17.78 -2.27 -32.05
N GLY A 386 16.55 -2.23 -31.54
CA GLY A 386 15.85 -1.01 -31.18
C GLY A 386 15.09 -0.36 -32.33
N ASN A 387 14.80 -1.08 -33.42
CA ASN A 387 13.92 -0.57 -34.46
C ASN A 387 12.46 -0.73 -34.03
N GLN A 388 11.69 0.36 -34.12
CA GLN A 388 10.26 0.33 -33.84
C GLN A 388 9.51 -0.50 -34.90
N LEU A 389 8.68 -1.42 -34.43
CA LEU A 389 7.86 -2.29 -35.27
C LEU A 389 6.37 -1.94 -35.20
N LEU A 390 5.84 -1.72 -33.99
CA LEU A 390 4.42 -1.47 -33.74
C LEU A 390 4.24 -0.39 -32.67
N LYS A 391 3.11 0.32 -32.72
CA LYS A 391 2.60 1.19 -31.66
C LYS A 391 1.19 0.71 -31.33
N LEU A 392 0.96 0.33 -30.08
CA LEU A 392 -0.30 -0.18 -29.56
C LEU A 392 -0.90 0.85 -28.58
N GLY A 393 -2.22 0.80 -28.44
CA GLY A 393 -2.99 1.71 -27.63
C GLY A 393 -3.68 2.78 -28.48
N GLY A 394 -4.94 3.05 -28.15
CA GLY A 394 -5.82 3.87 -28.96
C GLY A 394 -5.40 5.33 -29.08
N GLU A 395 -5.76 5.97 -30.19
CA GLU A 395 -5.34 7.34 -30.52
C GLU A 395 -5.97 8.41 -29.63
N ASP A 396 -7.13 8.13 -29.01
CA ASP A 396 -7.83 9.09 -28.15
C ASP A 396 -8.56 8.42 -26.96
N ILE A 397 -9.12 9.25 -26.08
CA ILE A 397 -9.80 8.82 -24.85
C ILE A 397 -11.05 7.96 -25.08
N SER A 398 -11.61 7.96 -26.29
CA SER A 398 -12.79 7.18 -26.67
C SER A 398 -12.43 5.85 -27.33
N SER A 399 -11.14 5.61 -27.59
CA SER A 399 -10.66 4.40 -28.23
C SER A 399 -10.84 3.19 -27.31
N PRO A 400 -11.28 2.04 -27.85
CA PRO A 400 -11.55 0.84 -27.04
C PRO A 400 -10.30 0.21 -26.43
N ASP A 401 -9.11 0.56 -26.95
CA ASP A 401 -7.80 0.13 -26.47
C ASP A 401 -7.00 1.27 -25.85
N LYS A 402 -7.69 2.27 -25.29
CA LYS A 402 -7.04 3.35 -24.56
C LYS A 402 -6.35 2.79 -23.32
N LEU A 403 -5.09 3.18 -23.13
CA LEU A 403 -4.26 2.75 -22.01
C LEU A 403 -4.19 3.81 -20.91
N GLY A 404 -4.04 3.34 -19.68
CA GLY A 404 -3.84 4.09 -18.45
C GLY A 404 -2.47 3.81 -17.86
N SER A 405 -2.36 2.79 -17.01
CA SER A 405 -1.12 2.42 -16.31
C SER A 405 -0.86 0.95 -16.55
N ILE A 406 0.16 0.66 -17.36
CA ILE A 406 0.51 -0.70 -17.72
C ILE A 406 1.39 -1.28 -16.62
N THR A 407 0.97 -2.41 -16.08
CA THR A 407 1.62 -3.09 -14.95
C THR A 407 2.18 -4.46 -15.33
N GLY A 408 1.88 -4.93 -16.54
CA GLY A 408 2.51 -6.13 -17.09
C GLY A 408 2.17 -6.31 -18.56
N MET A 409 3.09 -6.92 -19.30
CA MET A 409 2.97 -7.14 -20.74
C MET A 409 3.40 -8.56 -21.10
N ALA A 410 2.81 -9.10 -22.16
CA ALA A 410 3.18 -10.40 -22.69
C ALA A 410 3.03 -10.46 -24.21
N GLU A 411 3.88 -11.25 -24.86
CA GLU A 411 3.76 -11.62 -26.26
C GLU A 411 3.41 -13.11 -26.38
N THR A 412 2.15 -13.42 -26.69
CA THR A 412 1.66 -14.80 -26.85
C THR A 412 1.89 -15.31 -28.27
N GLU A 413 1.48 -16.54 -28.58
CA GLU A 413 1.46 -17.04 -29.96
C GLU A 413 0.53 -16.20 -30.87
N ASN A 414 -0.62 -15.75 -30.34
CA ASN A 414 -1.64 -15.06 -31.14
C ASN A 414 -1.44 -13.54 -31.21
N GLY A 415 -0.65 -12.95 -30.32
CA GLY A 415 -0.55 -11.49 -30.27
C GLY A 415 0.21 -10.91 -29.09
N PHE A 416 -0.25 -9.75 -28.65
CA PHE A 416 0.24 -8.99 -27.50
C PHE A 416 -0.89 -8.83 -26.49
N VAL A 417 -0.54 -8.94 -25.21
CA VAL A 417 -1.46 -8.76 -24.09
C VAL A 417 -0.84 -7.78 -23.09
N ALA A 418 -1.67 -6.94 -22.48
CA ALA A 418 -1.23 -6.05 -21.41
C ALA A 418 -2.26 -6.01 -20.27
N ALA A 419 -1.77 -6.01 -19.04
CA ALA A 419 -2.54 -5.67 -17.86
C ALA A 419 -2.50 -4.16 -17.64
N ASP A 420 -3.68 -3.55 -17.53
CA ASP A 420 -3.81 -2.11 -17.24
C ASP A 420 -4.38 -1.92 -15.83
N GLY A 421 -3.47 -1.68 -14.88
CA GLY A 421 -3.78 -1.41 -13.49
C GLY A 421 -4.75 -0.25 -13.31
N ASN A 422 -4.66 0.80 -14.13
CA ASN A 422 -5.55 1.95 -14.00
C ASN A 422 -6.93 1.70 -14.62
N MET A 423 -6.99 1.07 -15.79
CA MET A 423 -8.25 0.81 -16.50
C MET A 423 -9.03 -0.39 -15.94
N ARG A 424 -8.39 -1.25 -15.14
CA ARG A 424 -8.96 -2.51 -14.60
C ARG A 424 -9.31 -3.49 -15.71
N GLU A 425 -8.51 -3.48 -16.76
CA GLU A 425 -8.75 -4.22 -17.99
C GLU A 425 -7.50 -4.98 -18.44
N ILE A 426 -7.73 -6.07 -19.14
CA ILE A 426 -6.70 -6.81 -19.88
C ILE A 426 -6.94 -6.54 -21.36
N GLN A 427 -5.93 -6.01 -22.03
CA GLN A 427 -6.00 -5.57 -23.43
C GLN A 427 -5.33 -6.59 -24.36
N PHE A 428 -5.91 -6.81 -25.54
CA PHE A 428 -5.45 -7.82 -26.49
C PHE A 428 -5.31 -7.25 -27.91
N TRP A 429 -4.15 -7.46 -28.52
CA TRP A 429 -3.86 -7.10 -29.92
C TRP A 429 -3.33 -8.29 -30.69
N ALA A 430 -3.68 -8.41 -31.97
CA ALA A 430 -3.09 -9.39 -32.87
C ALA A 430 -1.62 -9.03 -33.18
N LYS A 431 -0.87 -9.98 -33.78
CA LYS A 431 0.54 -9.78 -34.15
C LYS A 431 0.82 -8.60 -35.08
N ASP A 432 -0.17 -8.13 -35.83
CA ASP A 432 -0.05 -6.94 -36.69
C ASP A 432 -0.40 -5.62 -35.98
N GLY A 433 -0.70 -5.67 -34.68
CA GLY A 433 -1.09 -4.53 -33.86
C GLY A 433 -2.59 -4.21 -33.89
N THR A 434 -3.42 -4.98 -34.61
CA THR A 434 -4.88 -4.78 -34.61
C THR A 434 -5.46 -5.11 -33.24
N HIS A 435 -6.18 -4.17 -32.61
CA HIS A 435 -6.91 -4.43 -31.37
C HIS A 435 -7.98 -5.50 -31.58
N VAL A 436 -7.97 -6.52 -30.72
CA VAL A 436 -8.91 -7.65 -30.77
C VAL A 436 -10.04 -7.45 -29.75
N GLY A 437 -9.72 -6.86 -28.59
CA GLY A 437 -10.68 -6.54 -27.54
C GLY A 437 -10.02 -6.29 -26.19
N ALA A 438 -10.85 -5.94 -25.21
CA ALA A 438 -10.48 -5.75 -23.82
C ALA A 438 -11.43 -6.57 -22.95
N ILE A 439 -10.95 -7.04 -21.80
CA ILE A 439 -11.78 -7.71 -20.79
C ILE A 439 -11.62 -6.99 -19.46
N SER A 440 -12.73 -6.61 -18.82
CA SER A 440 -12.70 -6.04 -17.48
C SER A 440 -12.42 -7.12 -16.42
N THR A 441 -11.73 -6.74 -15.35
CA THR A 441 -11.49 -7.62 -14.20
C THR A 441 -12.78 -8.05 -13.50
N GLU A 442 -13.82 -7.21 -13.50
CA GLU A 442 -15.17 -7.56 -13.02
C GLU A 442 -15.75 -8.71 -13.85
N ASP A 443 -15.68 -8.63 -15.17
CA ASP A 443 -16.28 -9.63 -16.06
C ASP A 443 -15.57 -10.99 -15.99
N ILE A 444 -14.24 -11.01 -15.84
CA ILE A 444 -13.47 -12.27 -15.88
C ILE A 444 -13.19 -12.87 -14.51
N PHE A 445 -12.91 -12.04 -13.50
CA PHE A 445 -12.53 -12.49 -12.17
C PHE A 445 -13.65 -12.29 -11.12
N GLY A 446 -14.68 -11.51 -11.44
CA GLY A 446 -15.78 -11.24 -10.51
C GLY A 446 -15.37 -10.32 -9.34
N VAL A 447 -14.38 -9.45 -9.55
CA VAL A 447 -13.86 -8.49 -8.56
C VAL A 447 -14.23 -7.06 -8.96
N SER A 448 -14.53 -6.19 -8.00
CA SER A 448 -15.17 -4.90 -8.30
C SER A 448 -14.21 -3.80 -8.73
N TYR A 449 -13.05 -3.68 -8.09
CA TYR A 449 -12.11 -2.57 -8.34
C TYR A 449 -10.70 -2.94 -7.90
N PRO A 450 -10.14 -4.05 -8.42
CA PRO A 450 -8.82 -4.53 -8.00
C PRO A 450 -7.73 -3.61 -8.53
N TRP A 451 -6.49 -3.69 -8.07
CA TRP A 451 -5.34 -3.24 -8.85
C TRP A 451 -4.71 -4.45 -9.55
N LEU A 452 -4.49 -4.38 -10.87
CA LEU A 452 -3.70 -5.40 -11.58
C LEU A 452 -2.22 -5.09 -11.34
N GLU A 453 -1.53 -6.01 -10.68
CA GLU A 453 -0.18 -5.77 -10.14
C GLU A 453 0.92 -6.11 -11.14
N ASP A 454 0.84 -7.29 -11.76
CA ASP A 454 1.89 -7.83 -12.63
C ASP A 454 1.35 -9.00 -13.49
N MET A 455 2.05 -9.34 -14.57
CA MET A 455 1.74 -10.42 -15.51
C MET A 455 2.98 -11.17 -16.00
N GLN A 456 2.87 -12.50 -16.14
CA GLN A 456 3.90 -13.33 -16.78
C GLN A 456 3.35 -14.34 -17.76
N LEU A 457 4.06 -14.52 -18.88
CA LEU A 457 3.81 -15.60 -19.83
C LEU A 457 4.52 -16.88 -19.38
N LEU A 458 3.78 -17.99 -19.38
CA LEU A 458 4.32 -19.32 -19.11
C LEU A 458 4.72 -20.06 -20.39
N ASP A 459 5.57 -21.07 -20.23
CA ASP A 459 6.06 -21.92 -21.32
C ASP A 459 4.93 -22.64 -22.09
N ASP A 460 3.78 -22.86 -21.47
CA ASP A 460 2.61 -23.46 -22.12
C ASP A 460 1.69 -22.45 -22.80
N GLY A 461 2.10 -21.17 -22.85
CA GLY A 461 1.38 -20.08 -23.48
C GLY A 461 0.31 -19.43 -22.59
N SER A 462 0.09 -19.94 -21.37
CA SER A 462 -0.84 -19.30 -20.43
C SER A 462 -0.23 -18.08 -19.76
N LEU A 463 -1.07 -17.16 -19.31
CA LEU A 463 -0.67 -15.96 -18.58
C LEU A 463 -0.93 -16.17 -17.10
N LEU A 464 0.02 -15.80 -16.24
CA LEU A 464 -0.22 -15.57 -14.82
C LEU A 464 -0.45 -14.09 -14.59
N ILE A 465 -1.40 -13.78 -13.72
CA ILE A 465 -1.76 -12.40 -13.36
C ILE A 465 -1.91 -12.34 -11.85
N MET A 466 -1.28 -11.34 -11.25
CA MET A 466 -1.43 -10.98 -9.85
C MET A 466 -2.31 -9.73 -9.75
N LEU A 467 -3.21 -9.70 -8.77
CA LEU A 467 -4.00 -8.51 -8.45
C LEU A 467 -4.23 -8.40 -6.96
N THR A 468 -4.53 -7.18 -6.50
CA THR A 468 -4.98 -6.91 -5.13
C THR A 468 -6.40 -6.35 -5.15
N GLN A 469 -7.24 -6.77 -4.18
CA GLN A 469 -8.63 -6.30 -4.07
C GLN A 469 -9.00 -6.12 -2.60
N GLU A 470 -9.56 -4.97 -2.24
CA GLU A 470 -10.10 -4.75 -0.89
C GLU A 470 -11.16 -5.80 -0.55
N ARG A 471 -11.05 -6.42 0.65
CA ARG A 471 -12.03 -7.37 1.16
C ARG A 471 -13.32 -6.68 1.58
N ASP A 472 -14.45 -7.36 1.43
CA ASP A 472 -15.79 -6.85 1.77
C ASP A 472 -15.93 -6.38 3.23
N ASP A 473 -15.15 -6.97 4.14
CA ASP A 473 -15.18 -6.64 5.57
C ASP A 473 -14.24 -5.48 5.96
N GLY A 474 -13.51 -4.90 5.00
CA GLY A 474 -12.57 -3.80 5.18
C GLY A 474 -11.31 -4.17 5.99
N SER A 475 -11.02 -5.48 6.15
CA SER A 475 -9.92 -5.95 6.99
C SER A 475 -8.54 -5.74 6.37
N ALA A 476 -8.43 -5.89 5.04
CA ALA A 476 -7.22 -5.84 4.24
C ALA A 476 -7.57 -5.83 2.74
N ASN A 477 -6.58 -5.64 1.87
CA ASN A 477 -6.65 -6.14 0.49
C ASN A 477 -6.28 -7.62 0.46
N GLU A 478 -6.97 -8.41 -0.36
CA GLU A 478 -6.60 -9.77 -0.69
C GLU A 478 -5.65 -9.75 -1.88
N LEU A 479 -4.47 -10.36 -1.72
CA LEU A 479 -3.59 -10.69 -2.84
C LEU A 479 -4.13 -11.93 -3.54
N MET A 480 -4.37 -11.83 -4.84
CA MET A 480 -5.00 -12.88 -5.64
C MET A 480 -4.15 -13.22 -6.86
N PHE A 481 -4.19 -14.49 -7.26
CA PHE A 481 -3.37 -15.01 -8.34
C PHE A 481 -4.22 -15.81 -9.32
N PHE A 482 -4.13 -15.48 -10.59
CA PHE A 482 -4.95 -16.07 -11.64
C PHE A 482 -4.09 -16.58 -12.79
N ARG A 483 -4.62 -17.59 -13.47
CA ARG A 483 -4.08 -18.10 -14.72
C ARG A 483 -5.11 -17.88 -15.84
N LEU A 484 -4.68 -17.35 -16.97
CA LEU A 484 -5.51 -17.19 -18.18
C LEU A 484 -4.98 -18.06 -19.31
N THR A 485 -5.90 -18.65 -20.06
CA THR A 485 -5.61 -19.41 -21.30
C THR A 485 -6.51 -18.94 -22.44
N GLY A 486 -6.10 -19.21 -23.68
CA GLY A 486 -6.97 -19.06 -24.86
C GLY A 486 -6.57 -17.99 -25.87
N PHE A 487 -5.50 -17.23 -25.60
CA PHE A 487 -4.89 -16.22 -26.48
C PHE A 487 -3.37 -16.42 -26.49
#